data_AF-A0A2J6HZJ7-F1
#
_entry.id   AF-A0A2J6HZJ7-F1
#
_cell.length_a   1.000
_cell.length_b   1.000
_cell.length_c   1.000
_cell.angle_alpha   90.00
_cell.angle_beta   90.00
_cell.angle_gamma   90.00
#
_symmetry.space_group_name_H-M   'P 1'
#
loop_
_entity.id
_entity.type
_entity.pdbx_description
1 polymer ?
#
loop_
_entity_poly.entity_id
_entity_poly.type
_entity_poly.pdbx_seq_one_letter_code
_entity_poly.pdbx_strand_id
1 'polypeptide(L)'
;MNTEPISPHPFFEDQLLQFRNQLAVVNQKIRRISTLRILSFLITIVGIYVLAGVHLVALIAIGIIGFAIFIMLVIRHARLHKLKRWYGVLVQINETEMELLAGKTSAIPNGQEFINQDHPFTSDLDVFGNRSLFQLVDRSATLKGREKLAQRFIHLLKDEKELECRQKAIDELKQKPVWRQHFQAHGKLALDDKNTVDSFLSWAKDKAVSFNKPLYKLLLIINPILALGTIFLISMDFAGFGLFVLFLLIPFAIIGSKFNTINTLHSQLGRKTEVLAKYSELFGMIEKESFTSELLNEQKMAILQEDTSTQKTIKKLSGILSAFDYRLNLIVGIFLNIFFLWDILQSIRLEKWKVSHGEEMESAFEVLFVFDELNSLAGFAFSHPKSVFPKFAPDNFLLEAEDAKHPFISEKNNIGNEISFKGWGKFQIITGANMAGKSTYLRTVGINMVLA
;
A
#
# COMPACT_ATOMS: atom_id res chain seq x y z
N MET A 1 -22.04 13.39 -19.98
CA MET A 1 -22.63 14.42 -19.10
C MET A 1 -21.48 15.28 -18.61
N ASN A 2 -21.38 16.52 -19.08
CA ASN A 2 -20.37 17.47 -18.61
C ASN A 2 -20.75 17.89 -17.18
N THR A 3 -20.21 17.19 -16.19
CA THR A 3 -20.22 17.64 -14.79
C THR A 3 -19.40 18.92 -14.71
N GLU A 4 -19.96 19.98 -14.14
CA GLU A 4 -19.20 21.20 -13.81
C GLU A 4 -17.90 20.83 -13.07
N PRO A 5 -16.79 21.55 -13.31
CA PRO A 5 -15.52 21.24 -12.66
C PRO A 5 -15.68 21.35 -11.15
N ILE A 6 -15.46 20.22 -10.46
CA ILE A 6 -15.55 20.12 -9.01
C ILE A 6 -14.54 21.10 -8.39
N SER A 7 -15.02 22.06 -7.62
CA SER A 7 -14.14 22.99 -6.92
C SER A 7 -13.39 22.25 -5.78
N PRO A 8 -12.05 22.37 -5.67
CA PRO A 8 -11.28 21.54 -4.74
C PRO A 8 -11.62 21.77 -3.26
N HIS A 9 -11.79 23.02 -2.84
CA HIS A 9 -12.04 23.32 -1.42
C HIS A 9 -13.38 22.75 -0.93
N PRO A 10 -14.54 23.02 -1.58
CA PRO A 10 -15.79 22.37 -1.21
C PRO A 10 -15.71 20.84 -1.24
N PHE A 11 -15.02 20.27 -2.23
CA PHE A 11 -14.87 18.81 -2.34
C PHE A 11 -14.16 18.20 -1.12
N PHE A 12 -13.01 18.75 -0.72
CA PHE A 12 -12.26 18.23 0.43
C PHE A 12 -12.98 18.50 1.76
N GLU A 13 -13.70 19.62 1.89
CA GLU A 13 -14.52 19.94 3.05
C GLU A 13 -15.67 18.94 3.24
N ASP A 14 -16.41 18.64 2.16
CA ASP A 14 -17.50 17.67 2.16
C ASP A 14 -17.00 16.26 2.49
N GLN A 15 -15.90 15.82 1.87
CA GLN A 15 -15.27 14.53 2.13
C GLN A 15 -14.79 14.44 3.59
N LEU A 16 -14.18 15.50 4.13
CA LEU A 16 -13.73 15.55 5.51
C LEU A 16 -14.92 15.41 6.49
N LEU A 17 -16.01 16.14 6.26
CA LEU A 17 -17.22 16.05 7.07
C LEU A 17 -17.82 14.64 7.02
N GLN A 18 -17.95 14.08 5.82
CA GLN A 18 -18.46 12.72 5.61
C GLN A 18 -17.63 11.68 6.38
N PHE A 19 -16.30 11.68 6.21
CA PHE A 19 -15.43 10.68 6.84
C PHE A 19 -15.32 10.86 8.35
N ARG A 20 -15.37 12.10 8.88
CA ARG A 20 -15.45 12.35 10.33
C ARG A 20 -16.74 11.77 10.93
N ASN A 21 -17.86 11.94 10.25
CA ASN A 21 -19.14 11.34 10.68
C ASN A 21 -19.08 9.81 10.68
N GLN A 22 -18.54 9.21 9.61
CA GLN A 22 -18.37 7.77 9.52
C GLN A 22 -17.41 7.22 10.60
N LEU A 23 -16.31 7.92 10.87
CA LEU A 23 -15.37 7.59 11.93
C LEU A 23 -16.03 7.64 13.32
N ALA A 24 -16.85 8.67 13.60
CA ALA A 24 -17.60 8.78 14.85
C ALA A 24 -18.58 7.61 15.06
N VAL A 25 -19.33 7.24 14.01
CA VAL A 25 -20.25 6.09 14.02
C VAL A 25 -19.49 4.79 14.30
N VAL A 26 -18.34 4.57 13.64
CA VAL A 26 -17.51 3.37 13.87
C VAL A 26 -16.96 3.33 15.30
N ASN A 27 -16.49 4.45 15.83
CA ASN A 27 -16.03 4.55 17.22
C ASN A 27 -17.15 4.21 18.22
N GLN A 28 -18.39 4.64 17.97
CA GLN A 28 -19.53 4.26 18.79
C GLN A 28 -19.82 2.75 18.72
N LYS A 29 -19.78 2.15 17.52
CA LYS A 29 -19.94 0.70 17.33
C LYS A 29 -18.84 -0.10 18.05
N ILE A 30 -17.59 0.37 18.00
CA ILE A 30 -16.47 -0.26 18.73
C ILE A 30 -16.75 -0.28 20.24
N ARG A 31 -17.13 0.87 20.82
CA ARG A 31 -17.46 0.95 22.26
C ARG A 31 -18.55 -0.04 22.66
N ARG A 32 -19.65 -0.11 21.89
CA ARG A 32 -20.75 -1.06 22.13
C ARG A 32 -20.28 -2.52 22.07
N ILE A 33 -19.50 -2.89 21.05
CA ILE A 33 -18.98 -4.26 20.93
C ILE A 33 -18.00 -4.60 22.06
N SER A 34 -17.15 -3.66 22.48
CA SER A 34 -16.26 -3.87 23.63
C SER A 34 -17.03 -4.15 24.91
N THR A 35 -18.10 -3.39 25.18
CA THR A 35 -18.99 -3.65 26.33
C THR A 35 -19.68 -5.02 26.21
N LEU A 36 -20.22 -5.36 25.03
CA LEU A 36 -20.89 -6.65 24.80
C LEU A 36 -19.95 -7.84 24.96
N ARG A 37 -18.66 -7.72 24.60
CA ARG A 37 -17.65 -8.77 24.81
C ARG A 37 -17.40 -9.05 26.29
N ILE A 38 -17.31 -7.98 27.09
CA ILE A 38 -17.11 -8.11 28.55
C ILE A 38 -18.35 -8.76 29.17
N LEU A 39 -19.55 -8.27 28.82
CA LEU A 39 -20.80 -8.84 29.30
C LEU A 39 -20.96 -10.31 28.89
N SER A 40 -20.68 -10.68 27.63
CA SER A 40 -20.78 -12.07 27.18
C SER A 40 -19.82 -12.98 27.94
N PHE A 41 -18.61 -12.50 28.22
CA PHE A 41 -17.62 -13.26 28.99
C PHE A 41 -18.08 -13.47 30.44
N LEU A 42 -18.54 -12.41 31.11
CA LEU A 42 -19.04 -12.47 32.49
C LEU A 42 -20.27 -13.38 32.61
N ILE A 43 -21.25 -13.23 31.71
CA ILE A 43 -22.45 -14.09 31.67
C ILE A 43 -22.06 -15.56 31.46
N THR A 44 -21.08 -15.83 30.61
CA THR A 44 -20.61 -17.21 30.37
C THR A 44 -19.96 -17.79 31.63
N ILE A 45 -19.12 -17.03 32.34
CA ILE A 45 -18.50 -17.49 33.60
C ILE A 45 -19.54 -17.74 34.67
N VAL A 46 -20.45 -16.79 34.88
CA VAL A 46 -21.53 -16.93 35.88
C VAL A 46 -22.41 -18.13 35.53
N GLY A 47 -22.75 -18.30 34.26
CA GLY A 47 -23.51 -19.45 33.78
C GLY A 47 -22.82 -20.79 34.02
N ILE A 48 -21.51 -20.88 33.75
CA ILE A 48 -20.70 -22.06 34.06
C ILE A 48 -20.69 -22.33 35.57
N TYR A 49 -20.49 -21.30 36.40
CA TYR A 49 -20.45 -21.43 37.85
C TYR A 49 -21.78 -21.93 38.43
N VAL A 50 -22.92 -21.37 37.99
CA VAL A 50 -24.26 -21.75 38.48
C VAL A 50 -24.65 -23.16 38.03
N LEU A 51 -24.25 -23.58 36.82
CA LEU A 51 -24.58 -24.90 36.28
C LEU A 51 -23.57 -25.98 36.70
N ALA A 52 -22.43 -25.59 37.26
CA ALA A 52 -21.42 -26.51 37.77
C ALA A 52 -22.02 -27.40 38.87
N GLY A 53 -22.01 -28.71 38.64
CA GLY A 53 -22.53 -29.70 39.58
C GLY A 53 -24.02 -30.03 39.45
N VAL A 54 -24.77 -29.38 38.56
CA VAL A 54 -26.21 -29.67 38.37
C VAL A 54 -26.47 -30.45 37.07
N HIS A 55 -26.08 -29.89 35.91
CA HIS A 55 -26.40 -30.48 34.60
C HIS A 55 -25.21 -30.39 33.63
N LEU A 56 -24.50 -31.50 33.42
CA LEU A 56 -23.32 -31.56 32.55
C LEU A 56 -23.60 -31.09 31.11
N VAL A 57 -24.74 -31.49 30.53
CA VAL A 57 -25.13 -31.08 29.17
C VAL A 57 -25.34 -29.57 29.08
N ALA A 58 -26.02 -28.96 30.06
CA ALA A 58 -26.26 -27.53 30.11
C ALA A 58 -24.96 -26.73 30.29
N LEU A 59 -24.02 -27.25 31.09
CA LEU A 59 -22.68 -26.67 31.28
C LEU A 59 -21.88 -26.67 29.98
N ILE A 60 -21.86 -27.79 29.26
CA ILE A 60 -21.17 -27.87 27.96
C ILE A 60 -21.83 -26.92 26.95
N ALA A 61 -23.17 -26.88 26.90
CA ALA A 61 -23.91 -26.00 26.00
C ALA A 61 -23.61 -24.51 26.25
N ILE A 62 -23.66 -24.05 27.51
CA ILE A 62 -23.38 -22.65 27.83
C ILE A 62 -21.92 -22.28 27.54
N GLY A 63 -20.99 -23.20 27.78
CA GLY A 63 -19.57 -23.01 27.45
C GLY A 63 -19.35 -22.84 25.95
N ILE A 64 -19.91 -23.72 25.13
CA ILE A 64 -19.79 -23.67 23.67
C ILE A 64 -20.47 -22.42 23.11
N ILE A 65 -21.71 -22.14 23.51
CA ILE A 65 -22.48 -20.98 23.01
C ILE A 65 -21.81 -19.66 23.45
N GLY A 66 -21.44 -19.56 24.72
CA GLY A 66 -20.74 -18.39 25.26
C GLY A 66 -19.41 -18.13 24.57
N PHE A 67 -18.62 -19.18 24.34
CA PHE A 67 -17.37 -19.10 23.58
C PHE A 67 -17.61 -18.67 22.13
N ALA A 68 -18.59 -19.27 21.44
CA ALA A 68 -18.92 -18.92 20.06
C ALA A 68 -19.36 -17.45 19.93
N ILE A 69 -20.22 -16.95 20.83
CA ILE A 69 -20.65 -15.55 20.88
C ILE A 69 -19.44 -14.64 21.13
N PHE A 70 -18.58 -14.98 22.09
CA PHE A 70 -17.40 -14.20 22.41
C PHE A 70 -16.45 -14.10 21.20
N ILE A 71 -16.16 -15.22 20.53
CA ILE A 71 -15.31 -15.25 19.32
C ILE A 71 -15.94 -14.43 18.19
N MET A 72 -17.25 -14.55 17.96
CA MET A 72 -17.96 -13.74 16.96
C MET A 72 -17.80 -12.24 17.25
N LEU A 73 -17.94 -11.82 18.50
CA LEU A 73 -17.75 -10.42 18.91
C LEU A 73 -16.29 -9.96 18.79
N VAL A 74 -15.32 -10.83 19.08
CA VAL A 74 -13.87 -10.55 18.88
C VAL A 74 -13.59 -10.29 17.40
N ILE A 75 -14.10 -11.14 16.50
CA ILE A 75 -13.93 -10.98 15.05
C ILE A 75 -14.58 -9.67 14.58
N ARG A 76 -15.80 -9.38 15.04
CA ARG A 76 -16.50 -8.14 14.69
C ARG A 76 -15.77 -6.90 15.20
N HIS A 77 -15.22 -6.96 16.41
CA HIS A 77 -14.38 -5.91 16.98
C HIS A 77 -13.15 -5.64 16.11
N ALA A 78 -12.41 -6.69 15.71
CA ALA A 78 -11.25 -6.57 14.83
C ALA A 78 -11.60 -5.93 13.48
N ARG A 79 -12.73 -6.33 12.86
CA ARG A 79 -13.22 -5.72 11.61
C ARG A 79 -13.55 -4.23 11.77
N LEU A 80 -14.18 -3.84 12.88
CA LEU A 80 -14.50 -2.43 13.15
C LEU A 80 -13.24 -1.59 13.36
N HIS A 81 -12.18 -2.13 13.97
CA HIS A 81 -10.90 -1.43 14.10
C HIS A 81 -10.21 -1.22 12.75
N LYS A 82 -10.28 -2.20 11.83
CA LYS A 82 -9.81 -1.99 10.45
C LYS A 82 -10.58 -0.86 9.76
N LEU A 83 -11.90 -0.82 9.92
CA LEU A 83 -12.74 0.25 9.37
C LEU A 83 -12.47 1.62 10.02
N LYS A 84 -12.18 1.64 11.33
CA LYS A 84 -11.73 2.86 12.03
C LYS A 84 -10.44 3.39 11.43
N ARG A 85 -9.45 2.52 11.19
CA ARG A 85 -8.18 2.88 10.57
C ARG A 85 -8.39 3.46 9.18
N TRP A 86 -9.23 2.81 8.37
CA TRP A 86 -9.62 3.28 7.04
C TRP A 86 -10.16 4.70 7.03
N TYR A 87 -11.20 4.98 7.83
CA TYR A 87 -11.75 6.33 7.90
C TYR A 87 -10.78 7.34 8.53
N GLY A 88 -9.96 6.92 9.49
CA GLY A 88 -8.92 7.77 10.06
C GLY A 88 -7.90 8.24 9.02
N VAL A 89 -7.47 7.34 8.12
CA VAL A 89 -6.55 7.69 7.02
C VAL A 89 -7.22 8.64 6.03
N LEU A 90 -8.47 8.40 5.65
CA LEU A 90 -9.20 9.29 4.75
C LEU A 90 -9.42 10.69 5.35
N VAL A 91 -9.72 10.79 6.65
CA VAL A 91 -9.77 12.07 7.37
C VAL A 91 -8.42 12.77 7.29
N GLN A 92 -7.33 12.07 7.61
CA GLN A 92 -5.98 12.64 7.56
C GLN A 92 -5.60 13.15 6.16
N ILE A 93 -5.94 12.40 5.10
CA ILE A 93 -5.70 12.82 3.71
C ILE A 93 -6.41 14.15 3.41
N ASN A 94 -7.69 14.25 3.75
CA ASN A 94 -8.46 15.48 3.49
C ASN A 94 -7.98 16.65 4.35
N GLU A 95 -7.57 16.41 5.60
CA GLU A 95 -6.95 17.44 6.44
C GLU A 95 -5.66 17.97 5.81
N THR A 96 -4.80 17.08 5.30
CA THR A 96 -3.57 17.48 4.58
C THR A 96 -3.88 18.28 3.32
N GLU A 97 -4.88 17.89 2.52
CA GLU A 97 -5.27 18.67 1.32
C GLU A 97 -5.81 20.06 1.69
N MET A 98 -6.58 20.18 2.77
CA MET A 98 -7.04 21.48 3.28
C MET A 98 -5.87 22.37 3.75
N GLU A 99 -4.85 21.78 4.39
CA GLU A 99 -3.62 22.50 4.75
C GLU A 99 -2.84 22.96 3.50
N LEU A 100 -2.72 22.10 2.49
CA LEU A 100 -2.08 22.42 1.22
C LEU A 100 -2.77 23.58 0.50
N LEU A 101 -4.10 23.53 0.39
CA LEU A 101 -4.90 24.63 -0.19
C LEU A 101 -4.76 25.94 0.58
N ALA A 102 -4.53 25.86 1.90
CA ALA A 102 -4.24 27.02 2.75
C ALA A 102 -2.77 27.49 2.69
N GLY A 103 -1.92 26.85 1.88
CA GLY A 103 -0.49 27.17 1.76
C GLY A 103 0.35 26.76 2.96
N LYS A 104 -0.14 25.84 3.80
CA LYS A 104 0.56 25.36 5.01
C LYS A 104 1.24 24.03 4.71
N THR A 105 2.57 24.03 4.60
CA THR A 105 3.36 22.82 4.29
C THR A 105 4.22 22.31 5.44
N SER A 106 4.15 22.91 6.64
CA SER A 106 5.07 22.60 7.74
C SER A 106 4.99 21.15 8.24
N ALA A 107 3.82 20.53 8.17
CA ALA A 107 3.61 19.14 8.62
C ALA A 107 3.77 18.11 7.48
N ILE A 108 4.08 18.55 6.26
CA ILE A 108 4.11 17.71 5.06
C ILE A 108 5.54 17.25 4.81
N PRO A 109 5.78 15.95 4.53
CA PRO A 109 7.11 15.45 4.19
C PRO A 109 7.75 16.26 3.07
N ASN A 110 8.98 16.70 3.30
CA ASN A 110 9.60 17.76 2.53
C ASN A 110 10.61 17.27 1.47
N GLY A 111 10.85 15.96 1.41
CA GLY A 111 11.81 15.39 0.46
C GLY A 111 13.27 15.68 0.81
N GLN A 112 13.58 16.00 2.07
CA GLN A 112 14.94 16.25 2.54
C GLN A 112 15.92 15.15 2.10
N GLU A 113 15.47 13.90 2.03
CA GLU A 113 16.29 12.75 1.62
C GLU A 113 16.72 12.77 0.14
N PHE A 114 16.15 13.66 -0.69
CA PHE A 114 16.44 13.78 -2.12
C PHE A 114 17.26 15.03 -2.47
N ILE A 115 17.62 15.86 -1.47
CA ILE A 115 18.42 17.06 -1.69
C ILE A 115 19.82 16.69 -2.17
N ASN A 116 20.23 17.32 -3.27
CA ASN A 116 21.58 17.26 -3.79
C ASN A 116 22.04 18.69 -4.14
N GLN A 117 23.01 19.21 -3.39
CA GLN A 117 23.53 20.57 -3.58
C GLN A 117 24.29 20.74 -4.91
N ASP A 118 24.83 19.65 -5.45
CA ASP A 118 25.58 19.67 -6.71
C ASP A 118 24.66 19.57 -7.93
N HIS A 119 23.36 19.40 -7.74
CA HIS A 119 22.42 19.25 -8.84
C HIS A 119 22.16 20.61 -9.52
N PRO A 120 22.12 20.69 -10.87
CA PRO A 120 22.16 21.96 -11.61
C PRO A 120 21.05 22.98 -11.33
N PHE A 121 19.90 22.55 -10.77
CA PHE A 121 18.75 23.45 -10.57
C PHE A 121 17.88 23.15 -9.35
N THR A 122 17.95 21.96 -8.75
CA THR A 122 16.94 21.55 -7.74
C THR A 122 17.09 22.32 -6.44
N SER A 123 18.32 22.68 -6.07
CA SER A 123 18.61 23.51 -4.91
C SER A 123 18.20 24.98 -5.12
N ASP A 124 18.42 25.51 -6.33
CA ASP A 124 18.09 26.91 -6.66
C ASP A 124 16.59 27.18 -6.82
N LEU A 125 15.85 26.16 -7.26
CA LEU A 125 14.41 26.20 -7.50
C LEU A 125 13.58 25.66 -6.32
N ASP A 126 14.20 25.40 -5.16
CA ASP A 126 13.52 24.90 -3.97
C ASP A 126 12.68 23.63 -4.28
N VAL A 127 13.20 22.70 -5.08
CA VAL A 127 12.46 21.50 -5.51
C VAL A 127 12.19 20.57 -4.32
N PHE A 128 13.16 20.46 -3.41
CA PHE A 128 13.08 19.67 -2.17
C PHE A 128 13.45 20.53 -0.95
N GLY A 129 13.08 20.06 0.25
CA GLY A 129 13.31 20.76 1.51
C GLY A 129 12.09 21.57 1.98
N ASN A 130 12.30 22.48 2.92
CA ASN A 130 11.20 23.25 3.52
C ASN A 130 10.59 24.23 2.52
N ARG A 131 9.26 24.26 2.43
CA ARG A 131 8.51 25.05 1.43
C ARG A 131 8.98 24.71 0.01
N SER A 132 8.98 23.42 -0.32
CA SER A 132 9.46 22.90 -1.59
C SER A 132 8.38 22.38 -2.54
N LEU A 133 8.72 22.34 -3.84
CA LEU A 133 7.76 21.96 -4.89
C LEU A 133 7.24 20.56 -4.61
N PHE A 134 8.15 19.70 -4.15
CA PHE A 134 7.83 18.35 -3.73
C PHE A 134 6.74 18.29 -2.65
N GLN A 135 6.77 19.16 -1.63
CA GLN A 135 5.70 19.22 -0.61
C GLN A 135 4.34 19.56 -1.21
N LEU A 136 4.31 20.44 -2.21
CA LEU A 136 3.08 20.84 -2.87
C LEU A 136 2.52 19.76 -3.78
N VAL A 137 3.36 18.85 -4.31
CA VAL A 137 3.00 17.85 -5.32
C VAL A 137 2.78 16.45 -4.74
N ASP A 138 3.54 16.03 -3.73
CA ASP A 138 3.54 14.65 -3.22
C ASP A 138 2.20 14.25 -2.57
N ARG A 139 1.50 13.30 -3.20
CA ARG A 139 0.37 12.57 -2.61
C ARG A 139 0.63 11.07 -2.57
N SER A 140 1.90 10.65 -2.64
CA SER A 140 2.24 9.25 -2.85
C SER A 140 1.60 8.34 -1.79
N ALA A 141 1.03 7.24 -2.25
CA ALA A 141 0.45 6.17 -1.47
C ALA A 141 1.54 5.26 -0.89
N THR A 142 2.69 5.17 -1.56
CA THR A 142 3.80 4.27 -1.23
C THR A 142 5.14 5.01 -1.17
N LEU A 143 6.10 4.47 -0.41
CA LEU A 143 7.46 5.04 -0.35
C LEU A 143 8.17 4.98 -1.71
N LYS A 144 7.97 3.90 -2.48
CA LYS A 144 8.57 3.76 -3.81
C LYS A 144 7.93 4.66 -4.86
N GLY A 145 6.61 4.90 -4.79
CA GLY A 145 5.96 5.93 -5.61
C GLY A 145 6.48 7.34 -5.28
N ARG A 146 6.73 7.62 -4.00
CA ARG A 146 7.36 8.86 -3.54
C ARG A 146 8.77 9.04 -4.10
N GLU A 147 9.57 7.98 -4.06
CA GLU A 147 10.90 7.95 -4.69
C GLU A 147 10.79 8.17 -6.20
N LYS A 148 9.82 7.54 -6.87
CA LYS A 148 9.55 7.71 -8.31
C LYS A 148 9.24 9.15 -8.69
N LEU A 149 8.37 9.81 -7.91
CA LEU A 149 8.05 11.23 -8.07
C LEU A 149 9.28 12.12 -7.89
N ALA A 150 10.10 11.85 -6.87
CA ALA A 150 11.33 12.61 -6.65
C ALA A 150 12.31 12.45 -7.83
N GLN A 151 12.50 11.21 -8.31
CA GLN A 151 13.33 10.94 -9.49
C GLN A 151 12.82 11.67 -10.73
N ARG A 152 11.49 11.85 -10.87
CA ARG A 152 10.91 12.60 -11.98
C ARG A 152 11.28 14.09 -11.95
N PHE A 153 11.36 14.70 -10.77
CA PHE A 153 11.80 16.09 -10.62
C PHE A 153 13.31 16.30 -10.72
N ILE A 154 14.10 15.26 -10.45
CA ILE A 154 15.56 15.28 -10.63
C ILE A 154 15.90 15.09 -12.12
N HIS A 155 15.26 14.11 -12.76
CA HIS A 155 15.51 13.71 -14.13
C HIS A 155 14.33 14.06 -15.04
N LEU A 156 14.35 15.29 -15.55
CA LEU A 156 13.31 15.81 -16.44
C LEU A 156 13.23 15.01 -17.73
N LEU A 157 11.99 14.68 -18.12
CA LEU A 157 11.69 14.08 -19.41
C LEU A 157 11.87 15.10 -20.53
N LYS A 158 12.29 14.62 -21.70
CA LYS A 158 12.52 15.46 -22.88
C LYS A 158 11.80 14.96 -24.13
N ASP A 159 11.26 13.74 -24.07
CA ASP A 159 10.51 13.16 -25.18
C ASP A 159 9.08 13.72 -25.19
N GLU A 160 8.73 14.42 -26.28
CA GLU A 160 7.44 15.08 -26.43
C GLU A 160 6.26 14.10 -26.37
N LYS A 161 6.40 12.93 -27.01
CA LYS A 161 5.32 11.93 -27.03
C LYS A 161 5.09 11.35 -25.64
N GLU A 162 6.16 11.03 -24.90
CA GLU A 162 6.06 10.57 -23.52
C GLU A 162 5.36 11.64 -22.66
N LEU A 163 5.75 12.91 -22.79
CA LEU A 163 5.13 14.00 -22.05
C LEU A 163 3.64 14.16 -22.37
N GLU A 164 3.24 14.14 -23.65
CA GLU A 164 1.83 14.21 -24.05
C GLU A 164 1.00 13.04 -23.49
N CYS A 165 1.52 11.81 -23.55
CA CYS A 165 0.85 10.64 -22.99
C CYS A 165 0.66 10.78 -21.47
N ARG A 166 1.66 11.33 -20.77
CA ARG A 166 1.59 11.59 -19.33
C ARG A 166 0.62 12.72 -18.99
N GLN A 167 0.58 13.81 -19.75
CA GLN A 167 -0.39 14.88 -19.57
C GLN A 167 -1.83 14.36 -19.67
N LYS A 168 -2.12 13.53 -20.69
CA LYS A 168 -3.44 12.87 -20.84
C LYS A 168 -3.78 11.98 -19.65
N ALA A 169 -2.80 11.21 -19.16
CA ALA A 169 -2.99 10.37 -17.97
C ALA A 169 -3.24 11.20 -16.69
N ILE A 170 -2.51 12.30 -16.51
CA ILE A 170 -2.68 13.21 -15.36
C ILE A 170 -4.05 13.90 -15.43
N ASP A 171 -4.48 14.36 -16.61
CA ASP A 171 -5.80 14.98 -16.79
C ASP A 171 -6.93 13.99 -16.51
N GLU A 172 -6.81 12.75 -16.97
CA GLU A 172 -7.78 11.70 -16.65
C GLU A 172 -7.85 11.43 -15.14
N LEU A 173 -6.72 11.25 -14.47
CA LEU A 173 -6.67 11.02 -13.02
C LEU A 173 -7.13 12.24 -12.23
N LYS A 174 -6.93 13.46 -12.74
CA LYS A 174 -7.43 14.71 -12.16
C LYS A 174 -8.95 14.68 -12.00
N GLN A 175 -9.65 14.07 -12.95
CA GLN A 175 -11.10 13.94 -12.95
C GLN A 175 -11.63 12.82 -12.02
N LYS A 176 -10.75 12.06 -11.37
CA LYS A 176 -11.10 10.92 -10.49
C LYS A 176 -10.68 11.13 -9.02
N PRO A 177 -10.98 12.28 -8.37
CA PRO A 177 -10.39 12.62 -7.07
C PRO A 177 -10.74 11.62 -5.95
N VAL A 178 -11.96 11.06 -5.95
CA VAL A 178 -12.37 10.03 -4.97
C VAL A 178 -11.55 8.74 -5.14
N TRP A 179 -11.35 8.27 -6.37
CA TRP A 179 -10.55 7.07 -6.65
C TRP A 179 -9.11 7.25 -6.16
N ARG A 180 -8.51 8.41 -6.40
CA ARG A 180 -7.14 8.70 -5.94
C ARG A 180 -7.03 8.77 -4.42
N GLN A 181 -7.98 9.40 -3.73
CA GLN A 181 -7.98 9.43 -2.27
C GLN A 181 -8.08 8.02 -1.68
N HIS A 182 -8.89 7.15 -2.29
CA HIS A 182 -8.97 5.75 -1.91
C HIS A 182 -7.66 4.99 -2.20
N PHE A 183 -7.02 5.25 -3.35
CA PHE A 183 -5.72 4.67 -3.71
C PHE A 183 -4.65 5.07 -2.69
N GLN A 184 -4.55 6.36 -2.38
CA GLN A 184 -3.66 6.88 -1.34
C GLN A 184 -3.97 6.28 0.04
N ALA A 185 -5.24 6.15 0.39
CA ALA A 185 -5.66 5.57 1.67
C ALA A 185 -5.23 4.10 1.80
N HIS A 186 -5.42 3.29 0.75
CA HIS A 186 -4.98 1.90 0.73
C HIS A 186 -3.47 1.78 0.91
N GLY A 187 -2.68 2.66 0.27
CA GLY A 187 -1.23 2.70 0.45
C GLY A 187 -0.76 3.09 1.86
N LYS A 188 -1.56 3.89 2.58
CA LYS A 188 -1.26 4.34 3.96
C LYS A 188 -1.77 3.40 5.07
N LEU A 189 -2.56 2.37 4.75
CA LEU A 189 -3.14 1.47 5.75
C LEU A 189 -2.12 0.58 6.48
N ALA A 190 -1.02 0.23 5.82
CA ALA A 190 0.05 -0.59 6.38
C ALA A 190 1.38 0.13 6.22
N LEU A 191 2.11 0.24 7.33
CA LEU A 191 3.45 0.82 7.36
C LEU A 191 4.42 -0.17 6.73
N ASP A 192 5.09 0.26 5.69
CA ASP A 192 6.27 -0.37 5.12
C ASP A 192 7.48 0.53 5.31
N ASP A 193 8.67 -0.08 5.38
CA ASP A 193 9.94 0.64 5.35
C ASP A 193 10.53 0.66 3.94
N LYS A 194 11.57 1.47 3.74
CA LYS A 194 12.23 1.63 2.42
C LYS A 194 12.68 0.30 1.81
N ASN A 195 13.08 -0.67 2.63
CA ASN A 195 13.65 -1.93 2.19
C ASN A 195 12.59 -3.03 1.99
N THR A 196 11.34 -2.78 2.37
CA THR A 196 10.30 -3.82 2.42
C THR A 196 10.02 -4.39 1.04
N VAL A 197 9.84 -3.51 0.05
CA VAL A 197 9.58 -3.90 -1.35
C VAL A 197 10.85 -4.45 -2.00
N ASP A 198 12.00 -3.82 -1.80
CA ASP A 198 13.26 -4.28 -2.39
C ASP A 198 13.63 -5.69 -1.92
N SER A 199 13.45 -5.96 -0.63
CA SER A 199 13.61 -7.30 -0.05
C SER A 199 12.60 -8.30 -0.60
N PHE A 200 11.36 -7.88 -0.85
CA PHE A 200 10.35 -8.75 -1.47
C PHE A 200 10.69 -9.06 -2.93
N LEU A 201 11.06 -8.07 -3.73
CA LEU A 201 11.44 -8.25 -5.13
C LEU A 201 12.73 -9.09 -5.26
N SER A 202 13.71 -8.86 -4.39
CA SER A 202 14.92 -9.69 -4.30
C SER A 202 14.59 -11.15 -3.98
N TRP A 203 13.71 -11.39 -3.00
CA TRP A 203 13.23 -12.73 -2.71
C TRP A 203 12.45 -13.34 -3.89
N ALA A 204 11.58 -12.57 -4.55
CA ALA A 204 10.77 -13.04 -5.67
C ALA A 204 11.64 -13.49 -6.86
N LYS A 205 12.76 -12.79 -7.12
CA LYS A 205 13.73 -13.13 -8.17
C LYS A 205 14.60 -14.36 -7.85
N ASP A 206 14.80 -14.67 -6.56
CA ASP A 206 15.64 -15.80 -6.17
C ASP A 206 15.01 -17.14 -6.60
N LYS A 207 15.60 -17.84 -7.56
CA LYS A 207 15.09 -19.13 -8.05
C LYS A 207 15.53 -20.32 -7.18
N ALA A 208 16.18 -20.12 -6.04
CA ALA A 208 16.59 -21.21 -5.17
C ALA A 208 15.37 -21.97 -4.59
N VAL A 209 15.45 -23.31 -4.67
CA VAL A 209 14.41 -24.24 -4.20
C VAL A 209 15.01 -25.20 -3.19
N SER A 210 14.59 -25.08 -1.93
CA SER A 210 15.03 -25.93 -0.82
C SER A 210 14.02 -27.04 -0.50
N PHE A 211 12.72 -26.79 -0.63
CA PHE A 211 11.66 -27.65 -0.11
C PHE A 211 10.80 -28.34 -1.19
N ASN A 212 10.64 -27.78 -2.39
CA ASN A 212 9.82 -28.32 -3.48
C ASN A 212 10.50 -29.52 -4.19
N LYS A 213 11.05 -30.45 -3.42
CA LYS A 213 11.69 -31.71 -3.84
C LYS A 213 10.72 -32.89 -3.65
N PRO A 214 10.85 -33.97 -4.44
CA PRO A 214 9.95 -35.12 -4.35
C PRO A 214 9.93 -35.75 -2.95
N LEU A 215 11.08 -35.79 -2.25
CA LEU A 215 11.19 -36.27 -0.88
C LEU A 215 10.20 -35.58 0.07
N TYR A 216 10.17 -34.24 0.09
CA TYR A 216 9.28 -33.50 0.99
C TYR A 216 7.81 -33.63 0.60
N LYS A 217 7.50 -33.72 -0.70
CA LYS A 217 6.13 -34.00 -1.16
C LYS A 217 5.64 -35.37 -0.69
N LEU A 218 6.51 -36.38 -0.71
CA LEU A 218 6.22 -37.70 -0.20
C LEU A 218 6.01 -37.68 1.33
N LEU A 219 6.87 -36.98 2.07
CA LEU A 219 6.73 -36.83 3.53
C LEU A 219 5.41 -36.15 3.93
N LEU A 220 4.91 -35.18 3.15
CA LEU A 220 3.61 -34.55 3.39
C LEU A 220 2.42 -35.51 3.29
N ILE A 221 2.55 -36.60 2.52
CA ILE A 221 1.51 -37.63 2.37
C ILE A 221 1.69 -38.71 3.44
N ILE A 222 2.92 -39.14 3.68
CA ILE A 222 3.23 -40.22 4.63
C ILE A 222 2.96 -39.79 6.08
N ASN A 223 3.32 -38.57 6.46
CA ASN A 223 3.25 -38.14 7.86
C ASN A 223 1.83 -38.18 8.47
N PRO A 224 0.77 -37.68 7.80
CA PRO A 224 -0.59 -37.84 8.30
C PRO A 224 -1.05 -39.30 8.38
N ILE A 225 -0.63 -40.15 7.44
CA ILE A 225 -0.96 -41.58 7.45
C ILE A 225 -0.30 -42.27 8.64
N LEU A 226 0.97 -41.97 8.92
CA LEU A 226 1.67 -42.47 10.10
C LEU A 226 0.99 -42.00 11.38
N ALA A 227 0.62 -40.73 11.47
CA ALA A 227 -0.07 -40.20 12.64
C ALA A 227 -1.40 -40.91 12.92
N LEU A 228 -2.24 -41.06 11.89
CA LEU A 228 -3.53 -41.75 11.98
C LEU A 228 -3.33 -43.23 12.30
N GLY A 229 -2.35 -43.89 11.69
CA GLY A 229 -1.98 -45.28 11.97
C GLY A 229 -1.55 -45.48 13.41
N THR A 230 -0.71 -44.59 13.96
CA THR A 230 -0.30 -44.63 15.36
C THR A 230 -1.48 -44.45 16.31
N ILE A 231 -2.36 -43.47 16.04
CA ILE A 231 -3.58 -43.25 16.85
C ILE A 231 -4.50 -44.47 16.79
N PHE A 232 -4.69 -45.06 15.62
CA PHE A 232 -5.52 -46.24 15.43
C PHE A 232 -4.98 -47.46 16.20
N LEU A 233 -3.69 -47.75 16.09
CA LEU A 233 -3.05 -48.88 16.78
C LEU A 233 -3.13 -48.75 18.31
N ILE A 234 -2.98 -47.54 18.84
CA ILE A 234 -3.15 -47.27 20.28
C ILE A 234 -4.60 -47.43 20.70
N SER A 235 -5.55 -46.95 19.88
CA SER A 235 -6.99 -47.05 20.19
C SER A 235 -7.50 -48.49 20.20
N MET A 236 -6.86 -49.38 19.43
CA MET A 236 -7.16 -50.81 19.36
C MET A 236 -6.32 -51.65 20.34
N ASP A 237 -5.56 -51.01 21.23
CA ASP A 237 -4.68 -51.67 22.23
C ASP A 237 -3.59 -52.57 21.64
N PHE A 238 -3.25 -52.39 20.35
CA PHE A 238 -2.15 -53.09 19.69
C PHE A 238 -0.79 -52.45 19.97
N ALA A 239 -0.76 -51.23 20.49
CA ALA A 239 0.47 -50.51 20.82
C ALA A 239 0.26 -49.57 22.03
N GLY A 240 1.31 -49.42 22.84
CA GLY A 240 1.31 -48.47 23.97
C GLY A 240 1.68 -47.04 23.58
N PHE A 241 1.56 -46.14 24.55
CA PHE A 241 1.91 -44.71 24.41
C PHE A 241 3.35 -44.46 23.90
N GLY A 242 4.28 -45.39 24.12
CA GLY A 242 5.64 -45.31 23.59
C GLY A 242 5.71 -45.18 22.06
N LEU A 243 4.79 -45.80 21.31
CA LEU A 243 4.73 -45.66 19.84
C LEU A 243 4.36 -44.23 19.43
N PHE A 244 3.49 -43.56 20.19
CA PHE A 244 3.17 -42.16 19.97
C PHE A 244 4.39 -41.26 20.21
N VAL A 245 5.16 -41.51 21.28
CA VAL A 245 6.40 -40.78 21.54
C VAL A 245 7.40 -40.95 20.40
N LEU A 246 7.57 -42.18 19.89
CA LEU A 246 8.44 -42.44 18.72
C LEU A 246 7.96 -41.71 17.47
N PHE A 247 6.64 -41.69 17.22
CA PHE A 247 6.07 -40.92 16.12
C PHE A 247 6.41 -39.43 16.25
N LEU A 248 6.25 -38.82 17.44
CA LEU A 248 6.54 -37.40 17.65
C LEU A 248 7.98 -37.02 17.27
N LEU A 249 8.95 -37.91 17.46
CA LEU A 249 10.36 -37.64 17.12
C LEU A 249 10.57 -37.42 15.61
N ILE A 250 9.75 -38.04 14.75
CA ILE A 250 9.92 -37.99 13.29
C ILE A 250 9.66 -36.57 12.74
N PRO A 251 8.49 -35.93 12.95
CA PRO A 251 8.26 -34.54 12.55
C PRO A 251 9.28 -33.57 13.15
N PHE A 252 9.64 -33.74 14.42
CA PHE A 252 10.61 -32.88 15.08
C PHE A 252 12.00 -32.98 14.46
N ALA A 253 12.46 -34.18 14.10
CA ALA A 253 13.74 -34.36 13.40
C ALA A 253 13.73 -33.71 12.01
N ILE A 254 12.65 -33.91 11.25
CA ILE A 254 12.51 -33.33 9.90
C ILE A 254 12.54 -31.80 9.97
N ILE A 255 11.71 -31.20 10.84
CA ILE A 255 11.62 -29.73 10.98
C ILE A 255 12.90 -29.18 11.60
N GLY A 256 13.43 -29.83 12.64
CA GLY A 256 14.67 -29.44 13.31
C GLY A 256 15.85 -29.33 12.35
N SER A 257 15.99 -30.29 11.43
CA SER A 257 17.05 -30.28 10.41
C SER A 257 17.00 -29.09 9.46
N LYS A 258 15.84 -28.44 9.31
CA LYS A 258 15.59 -27.30 8.41
C LYS A 258 15.13 -26.03 9.15
N PHE A 259 15.22 -26.01 10.48
CA PHE A 259 14.69 -24.94 11.30
C PHE A 259 15.24 -23.57 10.91
N ASN A 260 16.54 -23.46 10.68
CA ASN A 260 17.19 -22.21 10.26
C ASN A 260 16.70 -21.75 8.88
N THR A 261 16.60 -22.65 7.90
CA THR A 261 16.11 -22.30 6.55
C THR A 261 14.65 -21.84 6.59
N ILE A 262 13.79 -22.54 7.35
CA ILE A 262 12.38 -22.18 7.53
C ILE A 262 12.27 -20.82 8.23
N ASN A 263 13.07 -20.57 9.27
CA ASN A 263 13.09 -19.29 9.97
C ASN A 263 13.59 -18.15 9.10
N THR A 264 14.59 -18.36 8.25
CA THR A 264 15.06 -17.34 7.30
C THR A 264 13.98 -17.04 6.26
N LEU A 265 13.33 -18.06 5.72
CA LEU A 265 12.23 -17.87 4.77
C LEU A 265 11.05 -17.12 5.41
N HIS A 266 10.72 -17.46 6.67
CA HIS A 266 9.70 -16.75 7.42
C HIS A 266 10.15 -15.34 7.84
N SER A 267 11.41 -15.09 8.18
CA SER A 267 11.83 -13.73 8.58
C SER A 267 11.89 -12.76 7.40
N GLN A 268 12.24 -13.24 6.20
CA GLN A 268 12.26 -12.43 4.97
C GLN A 268 10.86 -11.93 4.55
N LEU A 269 9.81 -12.70 4.88
CA LEU A 269 8.44 -12.46 4.38
C LEU A 269 7.37 -12.29 5.48
N GLY A 270 7.52 -13.02 6.57
CA GLY A 270 6.55 -13.30 7.64
C GLY A 270 6.28 -12.17 8.62
N ARG A 271 6.51 -10.93 8.20
CA ARG A 271 5.97 -9.73 8.85
C ARG A 271 5.37 -8.74 7.84
N LYS A 272 5.22 -9.17 6.58
CA LYS A 272 4.79 -8.33 5.46
C LYS A 272 3.40 -8.72 4.92
N THR A 273 2.66 -9.59 5.62
CA THR A 273 1.32 -10.04 5.21
C THR A 273 0.35 -8.86 5.01
N GLU A 274 0.34 -7.89 5.93
CA GLU A 274 -0.48 -6.67 5.81
C GLU A 274 0.01 -5.76 4.68
N VAL A 275 1.32 -5.67 4.46
CA VAL A 275 1.92 -4.87 3.37
C VAL A 275 1.55 -5.45 2.01
N LEU A 276 1.67 -6.76 1.82
CA LEU A 276 1.25 -7.44 0.59
C LEU A 276 -0.26 -7.36 0.37
N ALA A 277 -1.06 -7.40 1.43
CA ALA A 277 -2.50 -7.17 1.33
C ALA A 277 -2.79 -5.74 0.83
N LYS A 278 -2.09 -4.73 1.34
CA LYS A 278 -2.13 -3.35 0.83
C LYS A 278 -1.81 -3.29 -0.67
N TYR A 279 -0.70 -3.90 -1.09
CA TYR A 279 -0.30 -3.90 -2.50
C TYR A 279 -1.33 -4.61 -3.39
N SER A 280 -1.84 -5.76 -2.94
CA SER A 280 -2.93 -6.48 -3.64
C SER A 280 -4.17 -5.60 -3.84
N GLU A 281 -4.56 -4.80 -2.86
CA GLU A 281 -5.69 -3.87 -3.02
C GLU A 281 -5.36 -2.74 -4.00
N LEU A 282 -4.14 -2.17 -3.97
CA LEU A 282 -3.72 -1.13 -4.93
C LEU A 282 -3.74 -1.65 -6.38
N PHE A 283 -3.19 -2.84 -6.63
CA PHE A 283 -3.30 -3.49 -7.94
C PHE A 283 -4.76 -3.72 -8.32
N GLY A 284 -5.58 -4.18 -7.37
CA GLY A 284 -7.02 -4.37 -7.58
C GLY A 284 -7.77 -3.09 -7.96
N MET A 285 -7.33 -1.93 -7.46
CA MET A 285 -7.90 -0.64 -7.86
C MET A 285 -7.56 -0.28 -9.30
N ILE A 286 -6.32 -0.54 -9.74
CA ILE A 286 -5.88 -0.28 -11.12
C ILE A 286 -6.58 -1.25 -12.08
N GLU A 287 -6.63 -2.55 -11.76
CA GLU A 287 -7.23 -3.57 -12.61
C GLU A 287 -8.75 -3.35 -12.85
N LYS A 288 -9.47 -2.87 -11.83
CA LYS A 288 -10.93 -2.67 -11.88
C LYS A 288 -11.36 -1.35 -12.51
N GLU A 289 -10.51 -0.34 -12.45
CA GLU A 289 -10.84 0.99 -12.97
C GLU A 289 -10.77 1.00 -14.50
N SER A 290 -11.66 1.77 -15.13
CA SER A 290 -11.62 2.00 -16.57
C SER A 290 -10.82 3.26 -16.86
N PHE A 291 -9.77 3.10 -17.68
CA PHE A 291 -8.94 4.19 -18.16
C PHE A 291 -9.15 4.42 -19.66
N THR A 292 -8.91 5.63 -20.12
CA THR A 292 -9.10 6.07 -21.50
C THR A 292 -7.81 6.59 -22.12
N SER A 293 -6.91 7.15 -21.32
CA SER A 293 -5.56 7.51 -21.74
C SER A 293 -4.74 6.28 -22.10
N GLU A 294 -3.94 6.41 -23.16
CA GLU A 294 -3.08 5.35 -23.70
C GLU A 294 -2.14 4.81 -22.63
N LEU A 295 -1.38 5.69 -21.96
CA LEU A 295 -0.44 5.30 -20.92
C LEU A 295 -1.10 4.50 -19.78
N LEU A 296 -2.22 4.95 -19.22
CA LEU A 296 -2.85 4.23 -18.09
C LEU A 296 -3.40 2.87 -18.53
N ASN A 297 -3.92 2.77 -19.76
CA ASN A 297 -4.39 1.50 -20.32
C ASN A 297 -3.23 0.54 -20.58
N GLU A 298 -2.13 0.99 -21.20
CA GLU A 298 -0.94 0.16 -21.40
C GLU A 298 -0.39 -0.37 -20.08
N GLN A 299 -0.25 0.51 -19.09
CA GLN A 299 0.21 0.16 -17.74
C GLN A 299 -0.74 -0.84 -17.07
N LYS A 300 -2.05 -0.67 -17.21
CA LYS A 300 -3.05 -1.63 -16.71
C LYS A 300 -2.93 -2.99 -17.40
N MET A 301 -2.78 -3.04 -18.72
CA MET A 301 -2.67 -4.30 -19.48
C MET A 301 -1.38 -5.06 -19.14
N ALA A 302 -0.32 -4.36 -18.73
CA ALA A 302 0.92 -4.99 -18.26
C ALA A 302 0.75 -5.79 -16.95
N ILE A 303 -0.27 -5.50 -16.13
CA ILE A 303 -0.55 -6.21 -14.86
C ILE A 303 -1.80 -7.08 -14.90
N LEU A 304 -2.58 -6.98 -15.98
CA LEU A 304 -3.82 -7.68 -16.24
C LEU A 304 -3.75 -8.35 -17.63
N GLN A 305 -3.14 -9.53 -17.69
CA GLN A 305 -3.17 -10.36 -18.90
C GLN A 305 -4.40 -11.28 -18.89
N GLU A 306 -4.79 -11.82 -20.05
CA GLU A 306 -6.07 -12.52 -20.27
C GLU A 306 -6.43 -13.54 -19.17
N ASP A 307 -5.44 -14.24 -18.59
CA ASP A 307 -5.63 -15.24 -17.53
C ASP A 307 -4.97 -14.90 -16.17
N THR A 308 -4.23 -13.78 -16.07
CA THR A 308 -3.44 -13.46 -14.87
C THR A 308 -3.72 -12.04 -14.36
N SER A 309 -4.14 -11.97 -13.10
CA SER A 309 -4.36 -10.72 -12.35
C SER A 309 -3.35 -10.64 -11.23
N THR A 310 -2.56 -9.57 -11.24
CA THR A 310 -1.52 -9.31 -10.23
C THR A 310 -2.15 -9.17 -8.84
N GLN A 311 -3.33 -8.57 -8.73
CA GLN A 311 -4.13 -8.55 -7.50
C GLN A 311 -4.31 -9.97 -6.95
N LYS A 312 -4.84 -10.89 -7.77
CA LYS A 312 -5.11 -12.29 -7.35
C LYS A 312 -3.81 -13.01 -6.99
N THR A 313 -2.75 -12.80 -7.76
CA THR A 313 -1.42 -13.40 -7.53
C THR A 313 -0.84 -12.98 -6.18
N ILE A 314 -0.84 -11.69 -5.85
CA ILE A 314 -0.35 -11.19 -4.56
C ILE A 314 -1.30 -11.57 -3.42
N LYS A 315 -2.62 -11.58 -3.66
CA LYS A 315 -3.60 -12.04 -2.65
C LYS A 315 -3.38 -13.50 -2.26
N LYS A 316 -3.07 -14.35 -3.24
CA LYS A 316 -2.72 -15.76 -3.03
C LYS A 316 -1.45 -15.87 -2.18
N LEU A 317 -0.42 -15.06 -2.45
CA LEU A 317 0.79 -15.02 -1.63
C LEU A 317 0.50 -14.58 -0.20
N SER A 318 -0.25 -13.49 -0.01
CA SER A 318 -0.68 -13.01 1.30
C SER A 318 -1.44 -14.10 2.09
N GLY A 319 -2.26 -14.90 1.40
CA GLY A 319 -2.92 -16.06 2.00
C GLY A 319 -1.98 -17.20 2.40
N ILE A 320 -0.95 -17.48 1.60
CA ILE A 320 0.10 -18.47 1.96
C ILE A 320 0.87 -17.99 3.19
N LEU A 321 1.25 -16.71 3.25
CA LEU A 321 1.97 -16.14 4.39
C LEU A 321 1.11 -16.08 5.64
N SER A 322 -0.17 -15.71 5.53
CA SER A 322 -1.13 -15.76 6.65
C SER A 322 -1.25 -17.17 7.23
N ALA A 323 -1.26 -18.19 6.36
CA ALA A 323 -1.26 -19.59 6.77
C ALA A 323 0.08 -19.99 7.42
N PHE A 324 1.20 -19.45 6.94
CA PHE A 324 2.52 -19.69 7.52
C PHE A 324 2.67 -19.04 8.90
N ASP A 325 2.04 -17.89 9.12
CA ASP A 325 2.04 -17.18 10.41
C ASP A 325 1.36 -17.96 11.55
N TYR A 326 0.62 -19.05 11.27
CA TYR A 326 0.12 -19.96 12.31
C TYR A 326 1.24 -20.57 13.16
N ARG A 327 2.46 -20.65 12.63
CA ARG A 327 3.65 -21.05 13.39
C ARG A 327 3.98 -20.13 14.56
N LEU A 328 3.52 -18.87 14.53
CA LEU A 328 3.74 -17.90 15.61
C LEU A 328 2.93 -18.23 16.86
N ASN A 329 1.83 -18.98 16.70
CA ASN A 329 1.10 -19.54 17.83
C ASN A 329 1.74 -20.88 18.20
N LEU A 330 2.41 -20.95 19.36
CA LEU A 330 3.17 -22.14 19.78
C LEU A 330 2.33 -23.42 19.75
N ILE A 331 1.10 -23.37 20.27
CA ILE A 331 0.23 -24.55 20.35
C ILE A 331 -0.22 -24.99 18.95
N VAL A 332 -0.77 -24.06 18.17
CA VAL A 332 -1.29 -24.33 16.82
C VAL A 332 -0.14 -24.75 15.89
N GLY A 333 0.99 -24.04 15.95
CA GLY A 333 2.18 -24.31 15.16
C GLY A 333 2.76 -25.69 15.45
N ILE A 334 2.95 -26.06 16.72
CA ILE A 334 3.44 -27.41 17.10
C ILE A 334 2.46 -28.47 16.61
N PHE A 335 1.16 -28.31 16.88
CA PHE A 335 0.15 -29.27 16.45
C PHE A 335 0.15 -29.48 14.93
N LEU A 336 0.07 -28.39 14.16
CA LEU A 336 0.06 -28.45 12.70
C LEU A 336 1.35 -29.06 12.14
N ASN A 337 2.49 -28.79 12.77
CA ASN A 337 3.77 -29.36 12.35
C ASN A 337 3.88 -30.86 12.65
N ILE A 338 3.42 -31.32 13.82
CA ILE A 338 3.43 -32.75 14.18
C ILE A 338 2.60 -33.56 13.20
N PHE A 339 1.37 -33.12 12.91
CA PHE A 339 0.43 -33.92 12.11
C PHE A 339 0.61 -33.72 10.59
N PHE A 340 0.95 -32.52 10.14
CA PHE A 340 0.90 -32.16 8.72
C PHE A 340 2.21 -31.61 8.15
N LEU A 341 3.29 -31.53 8.94
CA LEU A 341 4.55 -30.88 8.54
C LEU A 341 4.29 -29.49 7.93
N TRP A 342 3.42 -28.72 8.58
CA TRP A 342 2.82 -27.50 8.05
C TRP A 342 3.84 -26.49 7.52
N ASP A 343 4.95 -26.27 8.23
CA ASP A 343 6.00 -25.34 7.80
C ASP A 343 6.65 -25.79 6.47
N ILE A 344 6.81 -27.10 6.24
CA ILE A 344 7.29 -27.65 4.96
C ILE A 344 6.24 -27.43 3.87
N LEU A 345 4.96 -27.67 4.17
CA LEU A 345 3.86 -27.43 3.23
C LEU A 345 3.81 -25.96 2.78
N GLN A 346 3.89 -25.00 3.72
CA GLN A 346 3.88 -23.58 3.38
C GLN A 346 5.15 -23.18 2.63
N SER A 347 6.31 -23.72 3.00
CA SER A 347 7.57 -23.46 2.29
C SER A 347 7.51 -23.92 0.83
N ILE A 348 6.93 -25.09 0.56
CA ILE A 348 6.69 -25.57 -0.82
C ILE A 348 5.72 -24.66 -1.57
N ARG A 349 4.64 -24.20 -0.92
CA ARG A 349 3.68 -23.28 -1.54
C ARG A 349 4.31 -21.93 -1.90
N LEU A 350 5.18 -21.41 -1.03
CA LEU A 350 5.95 -20.19 -1.27
C LEU A 350 6.92 -20.38 -2.45
N GLU A 351 7.68 -21.47 -2.48
CA GLU A 351 8.61 -21.74 -3.58
C GLU A 351 7.88 -21.95 -4.91
N LYS A 352 6.73 -22.63 -4.91
CA LYS A 352 5.89 -22.76 -6.12
C LYS A 352 5.41 -21.40 -6.61
N TRP A 353 4.91 -20.55 -5.71
CA TRP A 353 4.48 -19.20 -6.06
C TRP A 353 5.64 -18.39 -6.66
N LYS A 354 6.82 -18.46 -6.01
CA LYS A 354 8.04 -17.77 -6.43
C LYS A 354 8.48 -18.19 -7.83
N VAL A 355 8.49 -19.49 -8.12
CA VAL A 355 8.84 -20.00 -9.46
C VAL A 355 7.81 -19.59 -10.52
N SER A 356 6.51 -19.56 -10.19
CA SER A 356 5.46 -19.25 -11.17
C SER A 356 5.29 -17.76 -11.45
N HIS A 357 5.54 -16.89 -10.47
CA HIS A 357 5.16 -15.48 -10.53
C HIS A 357 6.28 -14.51 -10.14
N GLY A 358 7.41 -14.99 -9.60
CA GLY A 358 8.42 -14.11 -9.04
C GLY A 358 9.10 -13.18 -10.05
N GLU A 359 9.23 -13.64 -11.29
CA GLU A 359 9.93 -12.93 -12.38
C GLU A 359 9.16 -11.69 -12.87
N GLU A 360 7.83 -11.75 -12.90
CA GLU A 360 6.94 -10.65 -13.33
C GLU A 360 6.70 -9.59 -12.24
N MET A 361 7.12 -9.83 -10.99
CA MET A 361 6.81 -8.91 -9.88
C MET A 361 7.51 -7.55 -10.00
N GLU A 362 8.73 -7.51 -10.55
CA GLU A 362 9.45 -6.23 -10.66
C GLU A 362 8.75 -5.28 -11.64
N SER A 363 8.40 -5.76 -12.84
CA SER A 363 7.65 -4.96 -13.81
C SER A 363 6.27 -4.59 -13.29
N ALA A 364 5.58 -5.50 -12.59
CA ALA A 364 4.28 -5.18 -12.00
C ALA A 364 4.36 -4.09 -10.94
N PHE A 365 5.36 -4.10 -10.06
CA PHE A 365 5.54 -3.04 -9.06
C PHE A 365 5.94 -1.71 -9.70
N GLU A 366 6.72 -1.73 -10.78
CA GLU A 366 7.04 -0.53 -11.56
C GLU A 366 5.78 0.14 -12.11
N VAL A 367 4.83 -0.63 -12.66
CA VAL A 367 3.49 -0.12 -13.06
C VAL A 367 2.82 0.63 -11.91
N LEU A 368 2.80 0.00 -10.72
CA LEU A 368 2.17 0.60 -9.54
C LEU A 368 2.84 1.92 -9.15
N PHE A 369 4.17 2.01 -9.21
CA PHE A 369 4.91 3.22 -8.86
C PHE A 369 4.65 4.35 -9.85
N VAL A 370 4.49 4.04 -11.14
CA VAL A 370 4.09 5.00 -12.16
C VAL A 370 2.69 5.55 -11.86
N PHE A 371 1.72 4.69 -11.53
CA PHE A 371 0.39 5.14 -11.12
C PHE A 371 0.42 6.04 -9.88
N ASP A 372 1.23 5.69 -8.88
CA ASP A 372 1.36 6.46 -7.64
C ASP A 372 1.96 7.87 -7.88
N GLU A 373 2.98 7.94 -8.73
CA GLU A 373 3.61 9.19 -9.16
C GLU A 373 2.65 10.07 -9.98
N LEU A 374 1.96 9.50 -10.97
CA LEU A 374 0.94 10.20 -11.76
C LEU A 374 -0.23 10.70 -10.89
N ASN A 375 -0.63 9.93 -9.87
CA ASN A 375 -1.66 10.34 -8.91
C ASN A 375 -1.26 11.58 -8.11
N SER A 376 0.03 11.73 -7.77
CA SER A 376 0.55 12.91 -7.09
C SER A 376 0.47 14.16 -7.97
N LEU A 377 0.94 14.06 -9.21
CA LEU A 377 0.83 15.14 -10.20
C LEU A 377 -0.62 15.51 -10.49
N ALA A 378 -1.49 14.51 -10.64
CA ALA A 378 -2.91 14.75 -10.83
C ALA A 378 -3.52 15.43 -9.60
N GLY A 379 -3.11 15.04 -8.38
CA GLY A 379 -3.56 15.64 -7.12
C GLY A 379 -3.25 17.13 -7.06
N PHE A 380 -2.04 17.48 -7.49
CA PHE A 380 -1.61 18.86 -7.67
C PHE A 380 -2.49 19.59 -8.71
N ALA A 381 -2.68 19.01 -9.89
CA ALA A 381 -3.48 19.61 -10.96
C ALA A 381 -4.97 19.77 -10.62
N PHE A 382 -5.53 18.89 -9.79
CA PHE A 382 -6.88 19.02 -9.24
C PHE A 382 -6.96 20.20 -8.28
N SER A 383 -5.99 20.32 -7.38
CA SER A 383 -5.94 21.39 -6.36
C SER A 383 -5.70 22.78 -6.96
N HIS A 384 -5.18 22.86 -8.18
CA HIS A 384 -4.92 24.10 -8.91
C HIS A 384 -5.76 24.16 -10.20
N PRO A 385 -7.10 24.35 -10.12
CA PRO A 385 -7.98 24.22 -11.28
C PRO A 385 -7.71 25.23 -12.39
N LYS A 386 -7.03 26.35 -12.08
CA LYS A 386 -6.60 27.38 -13.04
C LYS A 386 -5.31 27.02 -13.79
N SER A 387 -4.59 25.96 -13.39
CA SER A 387 -3.39 25.52 -14.10
C SER A 387 -3.75 24.93 -15.45
N VAL A 388 -2.88 25.14 -16.44
CA VAL A 388 -3.02 24.58 -17.79
C VAL A 388 -1.91 23.57 -18.06
N PHE A 389 -2.19 22.55 -18.88
CA PHE A 389 -1.14 21.71 -19.42
C PHE A 389 -0.41 22.47 -20.53
N PRO A 390 0.94 22.43 -20.55
CA PRO A 390 1.72 23.14 -21.56
C PRO A 390 1.52 22.50 -22.93
N LYS A 391 1.63 23.33 -23.97
CA LYS A 391 1.64 22.88 -25.36
C LYS A 391 3.07 22.86 -25.87
N PHE A 392 3.40 21.85 -26.67
CA PHE A 392 4.70 21.76 -27.31
C PHE A 392 4.71 22.55 -28.61
N ALA A 393 5.80 23.29 -28.85
CA ALA A 393 5.97 24.09 -30.04
C ALA A 393 6.77 23.31 -31.09
N PRO A 394 6.39 23.35 -32.37
CA PRO A 394 7.13 22.69 -33.43
C PRO A 394 8.44 23.42 -33.75
N ASP A 395 9.48 22.64 -34.03
CA ASP A 395 10.72 22.99 -34.77
C ASP A 395 11.67 24.06 -34.19
N ASN A 396 11.32 24.80 -33.13
CA ASN A 396 12.21 25.79 -32.50
C ASN A 396 11.92 25.98 -30.99
N PHE A 397 12.94 26.43 -30.24
CA PHE A 397 12.76 26.74 -28.80
C PHE A 397 11.75 27.87 -28.61
N LEU A 398 10.67 27.58 -27.89
CA LEU A 398 9.64 28.52 -27.51
C LEU A 398 9.28 28.29 -26.04
N LEU A 399 9.37 29.32 -25.23
CA LEU A 399 8.83 29.34 -23.88
C LEU A 399 7.96 30.58 -23.74
N GLU A 400 6.65 30.37 -23.82
CA GLU A 400 5.63 31.41 -23.66
C GLU A 400 4.65 31.03 -22.57
N ALA A 401 4.34 32.00 -21.71
CA ALA A 401 3.28 31.86 -20.72
C ALA A 401 2.66 33.23 -20.44
N GLU A 402 1.34 33.27 -20.39
CA GLU A 402 0.56 34.41 -19.92
C GLU A 402 0.16 34.15 -18.46
N ASP A 403 0.22 35.20 -17.62
CA ASP A 403 -0.15 35.11 -16.19
C ASP A 403 0.59 33.98 -15.43
N ALA A 404 1.88 33.77 -15.74
CA ALA A 404 2.70 32.74 -15.12
C ALA A 404 2.91 33.04 -13.63
N LYS A 405 2.56 32.07 -12.77
CA LYS A 405 2.49 32.22 -11.32
C LYS A 405 3.42 31.28 -10.60
N HIS A 406 3.94 31.73 -9.47
CA HIS A 406 4.76 30.89 -8.60
C HIS A 406 3.84 29.99 -7.74
N PRO A 407 3.96 28.65 -7.78
CA PRO A 407 3.00 27.75 -7.11
C PRO A 407 2.79 27.97 -5.60
N PHE A 408 3.79 28.52 -4.91
CA PHE A 408 3.74 28.75 -3.46
C PHE A 408 3.14 30.08 -3.03
N ILE A 409 3.00 31.03 -3.95
CA ILE A 409 2.44 32.32 -3.60
C ILE A 409 0.93 32.15 -3.59
N SER A 410 0.31 32.43 -2.44
CA SER A 410 -1.14 32.38 -2.27
C SER A 410 -1.85 33.14 -3.39
N GLU A 411 -2.92 32.60 -3.95
CA GLU A 411 -3.62 33.20 -5.10
C GLU A 411 -3.91 34.70 -4.92
N LYS A 412 -4.31 35.11 -3.71
CA LYS A 412 -4.61 36.53 -3.38
C LYS A 412 -3.45 37.50 -3.65
N ASN A 413 -2.21 37.03 -3.53
CA ASN A 413 -1.00 37.83 -3.65
C ASN A 413 -0.15 37.45 -4.87
N ASN A 414 -0.59 36.46 -5.67
CA ASN A 414 0.18 35.90 -6.76
C ASN A 414 -0.14 36.65 -8.06
N ILE A 415 0.59 37.73 -8.30
CA ILE A 415 0.50 38.49 -9.54
C ILE A 415 1.27 37.72 -10.61
N GLY A 416 0.58 37.23 -11.63
CA GLY A 416 1.22 36.49 -12.71
C GLY A 416 2.02 37.40 -13.63
N ASN A 417 3.04 36.83 -14.24
CA ASN A 417 3.96 37.53 -15.14
C ASN A 417 3.92 36.90 -16.53
N GLU A 418 4.14 37.71 -17.55
CA GLU A 418 4.36 37.20 -18.90
C GLU A 418 5.78 36.61 -19.00
N ILE A 419 5.91 35.49 -19.70
CA ILE A 419 7.18 34.88 -20.07
C ILE A 419 7.19 34.78 -21.60
N SER A 420 8.25 35.27 -22.25
CA SER A 420 8.40 35.16 -23.70
C SER A 420 9.86 34.96 -24.11
N PHE A 421 10.23 33.73 -24.46
CA PHE A 421 11.52 33.39 -25.08
C PHE A 421 11.28 32.71 -26.43
N LYS A 422 11.76 33.34 -27.50
CA LYS A 422 11.61 32.88 -28.89
C LYS A 422 12.95 32.60 -29.54
N GLY A 423 13.27 31.33 -29.76
CA GLY A 423 14.48 30.87 -30.43
C GLY A 423 15.69 30.71 -29.50
N TRP A 424 16.70 29.98 -29.99
CA TRP A 424 17.95 29.72 -29.28
C TRP A 424 18.88 30.93 -29.22
N GLY A 425 19.80 30.95 -28.25
CA GLY A 425 20.86 31.95 -28.15
C GLY A 425 20.41 33.35 -27.66
N LYS A 426 19.19 33.48 -27.16
CA LYS A 426 18.69 34.72 -26.56
C LYS A 426 18.91 34.75 -25.06
N PHE A 427 19.21 35.94 -24.54
CA PHE A 427 19.26 36.22 -23.10
C PHE A 427 18.38 37.43 -22.80
N GLN A 428 17.74 37.44 -21.63
CA GLN A 428 16.99 38.57 -21.12
C GLN A 428 17.73 39.14 -19.92
N ILE A 429 17.90 40.47 -19.89
CA ILE A 429 18.48 41.16 -18.74
C ILE A 429 17.33 41.67 -17.87
N ILE A 430 17.22 41.13 -16.67
CA ILE A 430 16.22 41.56 -15.68
C ILE A 430 16.86 42.56 -14.73
N THR A 431 16.41 43.82 -14.79
CA THR A 431 16.85 44.90 -13.91
C THR A 431 15.69 45.39 -13.03
N GLY A 432 16.00 46.11 -11.95
CA GLY A 432 14.99 46.67 -11.05
C GLY A 432 15.50 46.81 -9.62
N ALA A 433 14.73 47.53 -8.79
CA ALA A 433 15.07 47.77 -7.39
C ALA A 433 15.17 46.46 -6.56
N ASN A 434 15.84 46.54 -5.41
CA ASN A 434 15.79 45.45 -4.42
C ASN A 434 14.34 45.21 -3.99
N MET A 435 13.98 43.95 -3.76
CA MET A 435 12.61 43.52 -3.45
C MET A 435 11.55 43.70 -4.56
N ALA A 436 11.94 44.10 -5.78
CA ALA A 436 11.02 44.18 -6.93
C ALA A 436 10.59 42.79 -7.50
N GLY A 437 10.87 41.68 -6.80
CA GLY A 437 10.45 40.34 -7.22
C GLY A 437 11.33 39.67 -8.29
N LYS A 438 12.50 40.22 -8.63
CA LYS A 438 13.40 39.66 -9.67
C LYS A 438 13.72 38.17 -9.49
N SER A 439 14.16 37.77 -8.29
CA SER A 439 14.46 36.36 -7.98
C SER A 439 13.19 35.49 -8.00
N THR A 440 12.05 36.04 -7.57
CA THR A 440 10.76 35.36 -7.63
C THR A 440 10.33 35.10 -9.06
N TYR A 441 10.53 36.06 -9.98
CA TYR A 441 10.27 35.86 -11.40
C TYR A 441 11.13 34.73 -11.97
N LEU A 442 12.45 34.75 -11.75
CA LEU A 442 13.36 33.68 -12.20
C LEU A 442 12.95 32.30 -11.69
N ARG A 443 12.59 32.19 -10.40
CA ARG A 443 12.08 30.93 -9.83
C ARG A 443 10.72 30.55 -10.40
N THR A 444 9.86 31.52 -10.71
CA THR A 444 8.57 31.27 -11.37
C THR A 444 8.79 30.64 -12.74
N VAL A 445 9.72 31.17 -13.54
CA VAL A 445 10.08 30.57 -14.84
C VAL A 445 10.61 29.15 -14.64
N GLY A 446 11.62 28.97 -13.78
CA GLY A 446 12.26 27.67 -13.57
C GLY A 446 11.30 26.60 -13.02
N ILE A 447 10.49 26.90 -12.02
CA ILE A 447 9.55 25.94 -11.42
C ILE A 447 8.44 25.57 -12.41
N ASN A 448 7.91 26.53 -13.17
CA ASN A 448 6.92 26.21 -14.20
C ASN A 448 7.53 25.36 -15.32
N MET A 449 8.82 25.53 -15.65
CA MET A 449 9.52 24.63 -16.59
C MET A 449 9.78 23.23 -16.02
N VAL A 450 9.93 23.07 -14.70
CA VAL A 450 10.06 21.75 -14.05
C VAL A 450 8.71 21.03 -13.99
N LEU A 451 7.61 21.78 -13.84
CA LEU A 451 6.25 21.25 -13.83
C LEU A 451 5.70 20.94 -15.24
N ALA A 452 6.11 21.75 -16.22
CA ALA A 452 5.75 21.59 -17.63
C ALA A 452 6.43 20.36 -18.24
#